data_AF-A0A8T7D0R0-F1
#
_entry.id   AF-A0A8T7D0R0-F1
#
_cell.length_a   1.000
_cell.length_b   1.000
_cell.length_c   1.000
_cell.angle_alpha   90.00
_cell.angle_beta   90.00
_cell.angle_gamma   90.00
#
_symmetry.space_group_name_H-M   'P 1'
#
loop_
_entity.id
_entity.type
_entity.pdbx_description
1 polymer ?
#
loop_
_entity_poly.entity_id
_entity_poly.type
_entity_poly.pdbx_seq_one_letter_code
_entity_poly.pdbx_strand_id
1 'polypeptide(L)'
;MTTQLLIYERAVPISKQRHNDWSVKTGRNYDFARHVNSVPLVAAEFQAAAAEYAIVFAGTEKAVMPSVILGVRERENLYVSDDGVWG
;
A
#
# COMPACT_ATOMS: atom_id res chain seq x y z
N MET A 1 -11.51 -2.25 -13.63
CA MET A 1 -11.25 -0.82 -13.36
C MET A 1 -9.75 -0.66 -13.11
N THR A 2 -9.14 0.44 -13.53
CA THR A 2 -7.69 0.66 -13.34
C THR A 2 -7.43 1.15 -11.91
N THR A 3 -6.59 0.43 -11.16
CA THR A 3 -6.17 0.84 -9.81
C THR A 3 -5.32 2.10 -9.89
N GLN A 4 -5.70 3.12 -9.13
CA GLN A 4 -5.01 4.41 -9.03
C GLN A 4 -4.20 4.46 -7.73
N LEU A 5 -3.02 5.08 -7.78
CA LEU A 5 -2.18 5.34 -6.59
C LEU A 5 -2.03 4.09 -5.71
N LEU A 6 -1.69 2.95 -6.34
CA LEU A 6 -1.45 1.63 -5.75
C LEU A 6 -2.70 0.87 -5.26
N ILE A 7 -3.67 1.52 -4.61
CA ILE A 7 -4.76 0.82 -3.89
C ILE A 7 -6.18 1.36 -4.16
N TYR A 8 -6.33 2.50 -4.82
CA TYR A 8 -7.66 3.10 -5.02
C TYR A 8 -8.29 2.62 -6.32
N GLU A 9 -9.37 1.85 -6.23
CA GLU A 9 -10.14 1.46 -7.41
C GLU A 9 -11.03 2.61 -7.92
N ARG A 10 -11.50 3.47 -7.00
CA ARG A 10 -12.41 4.58 -7.30
C ARG A 10 -12.24 5.74 -6.31
N ALA A 11 -11.25 6.59 -6.55
CA ALA A 11 -11.08 7.84 -5.80
C ALA A 11 -12.12 8.88 -6.26
N VAL A 12 -13.00 9.32 -5.35
CA VAL A 12 -14.00 10.36 -5.61
C VAL A 12 -14.13 11.29 -4.40
N PRO A 13 -14.43 12.59 -4.59
CA PRO A 13 -14.67 13.50 -3.48
C PRO A 13 -15.80 13.03 -2.57
N ILE A 14 -15.65 13.27 -1.27
CA ILE A 14 -16.72 12.99 -0.31
C ILE A 14 -17.85 14.00 -0.50
N SER A 15 -19.08 13.51 -0.67
CA SER A 15 -20.27 14.35 -0.66
C SER A 15 -21.32 13.79 0.28
N LYS A 16 -22.07 14.68 0.94
CA LYS A 16 -23.18 14.29 1.81
C LYS A 16 -24.23 13.46 1.05
N GLN A 17 -24.54 13.82 -0.20
CA GLN A 17 -25.54 13.11 -1.00
C GLN A 17 -25.16 11.65 -1.28
N ARG A 18 -23.87 11.34 -1.47
CA ARG A 18 -23.40 9.98 -1.81
C ARG A 18 -23.03 9.15 -0.60
N HIS A 19 -22.50 9.79 0.44
CA HIS A 19 -21.84 9.09 1.55
C HIS A 19 -22.49 9.39 2.90
N ASN A 20 -23.74 9.86 2.94
CA ASN A 20 -24.45 10.19 4.19
C ASN A 20 -24.40 9.06 5.21
N ASP A 21 -24.67 7.84 4.74
CA ASP A 21 -24.77 6.65 5.57
C ASP A 21 -23.46 5.87 5.66
N TRP A 22 -22.35 6.45 5.18
CA TRP A 22 -21.04 5.82 5.24
C TRP A 22 -20.35 6.17 6.55
N SER A 23 -19.58 5.20 7.06
CA SER A 23 -18.73 5.35 8.24
C SER A 23 -17.37 4.74 7.99
N VAL A 24 -16.38 5.15 8.77
CA VAL A 24 -15.06 4.52 8.72
C VAL A 24 -15.15 3.15 9.39
N LYS A 25 -14.90 2.10 8.60
CA LYS A 25 -14.77 0.75 9.14
C LYS A 25 -13.44 0.63 9.87
N THR A 26 -13.49 0.34 11.17
CA THR A 26 -12.33 -0.02 11.96
C THR A 26 -12.10 -1.52 11.89
N GLY A 27 -10.85 -1.97 12.03
CA GLY A 27 -10.51 -3.39 11.97
C GLY A 27 -9.11 -3.65 11.44
N ARG A 28 -8.80 -4.93 11.19
CA ARG A 28 -7.50 -5.41 10.71
C ARG A 28 -7.58 -6.11 9.36
N ASN A 29 -8.54 -5.70 8.51
CA ASN A 29 -8.62 -6.22 7.15
C ASN A 29 -7.81 -5.30 6.21
N TYR A 30 -6.75 -5.86 5.65
CA TYR A 30 -5.80 -5.21 4.74
C TYR A 30 -5.89 -5.78 3.32
N ASP A 31 -7.02 -6.40 2.94
CA ASP A 31 -7.20 -7.03 1.63
C ASP A 31 -7.01 -6.04 0.47
N PHE A 32 -7.28 -4.76 0.70
CA PHE A 32 -7.05 -3.70 -0.29
C PHE A 32 -5.59 -3.61 -0.75
N ALA A 33 -4.63 -4.08 0.07
CA ALA A 33 -3.21 -4.07 -0.22
C ALA A 33 -2.68 -5.40 -0.78
N ARG A 34 -3.53 -6.43 -0.94
CA ARG A 34 -3.14 -7.79 -1.38
C ARG A 34 -2.41 -7.80 -2.72
N HIS A 35 -2.71 -6.83 -3.58
CA HIS A 35 -2.13 -6.71 -4.91
C HIS A 35 -0.99 -5.68 -5.01
N VAL A 36 -0.48 -5.20 -3.89
CA VAL A 36 0.62 -4.23 -3.85
C VAL A 36 1.92 -4.96 -3.58
N ASN A 37 2.80 -5.03 -4.58
CA ASN A 37 4.09 -5.70 -4.43
C ASN A 37 5.20 -4.80 -3.86
N SER A 38 4.99 -3.48 -3.86
CA SER A 38 5.96 -2.49 -3.39
C SER A 38 5.29 -1.19 -2.99
N VAL A 39 5.89 -0.49 -2.02
CA VAL A 39 5.38 0.78 -1.49
C VAL A 39 6.52 1.79 -1.39
N PRO A 40 6.40 2.99 -2.00
CA PRO A 40 7.37 4.07 -1.82
C PRO A 40 7.45 4.51 -0.36
N LEU A 41 8.66 4.85 0.10
CA LEU A 41 8.90 5.38 1.44
C LEU A 41 9.38 6.83 1.39
N VAL A 42 9.18 7.55 2.49
CA VAL A 42 9.92 8.79 2.78
C VAL A 42 11.03 8.54 3.79
N ALA A 43 12.06 9.39 3.80
CA ALA A 43 13.25 9.20 4.64
C ALA A 43 12.93 9.06 6.15
N ALA A 44 11.88 9.74 6.62
CA ALA A 44 11.43 9.67 8.01
C ALA A 44 10.90 8.27 8.42
N GLU A 45 10.51 7.43 7.46
CA GLU A 45 9.99 6.09 7.70
C GLU A 45 11.09 5.02 7.73
N PHE A 46 12.31 5.34 7.29
CA PHE A 46 13.37 4.35 7.08
C PHE A 46 13.73 3.59 8.34
N GLN A 47 13.85 4.26 9.49
CA GLN A 47 14.26 3.60 10.73
C GLN A 47 13.22 2.54 11.16
N ALA A 48 11.93 2.86 11.03
CA ALA A 48 10.87 1.92 11.38
C ALA A 48 10.76 0.81 10.33
N ALA A 49 10.82 1.14 9.05
CA ALA A 49 10.66 0.17 7.97
C ALA A 49 11.85 -0.79 7.86
N ALA A 50 13.09 -0.32 8.02
CA ALA A 50 14.28 -1.15 7.87
C ALA A 50 14.40 -2.26 8.93
N ALA A 51 13.64 -2.18 10.03
CA ALA A 51 13.60 -3.22 11.05
C ALA A 51 12.92 -4.52 10.56
N GLU A 52 12.02 -4.42 9.59
CA GLU A 52 11.17 -5.52 9.13
C GLU A 52 11.24 -5.74 7.61
N TYR A 53 11.49 -4.68 6.85
CA TYR A 53 11.39 -4.67 5.40
C TYR A 53 12.73 -4.40 4.71
N ALA A 54 12.93 -5.04 3.55
CA ALA A 54 14.01 -4.68 2.64
C ALA A 54 13.68 -3.36 1.92
N ILE A 55 14.46 -2.31 2.20
CA ILE A 55 14.38 -1.04 1.50
C ILE A 55 15.28 -1.10 0.25
N VAL A 56 14.70 -0.90 -0.91
CA VAL A 56 15.38 -0.79 -2.20
C VAL A 56 15.29 0.63 -2.73
N PHE A 57 16.27 1.03 -3.56
CA PHE A 57 16.27 2.32 -4.23
C PHE A 57 16.07 2.07 -5.72
N ALA A 58 14.82 2.16 -6.18
CA ALA A 58 14.45 1.89 -7.57
C ALA A 58 14.56 3.17 -8.41
N GLY A 59 14.99 3.05 -9.66
CA GLY A 59 15.08 4.17 -10.59
C GLY A 59 16.40 4.23 -11.34
N THR A 60 16.87 5.43 -11.63
CA THR A 60 18.13 5.69 -12.34
C THR A 60 19.11 6.43 -11.43
N GLU A 61 20.37 6.55 -11.84
CA GLU A 61 21.40 7.29 -11.08
C GLU A 61 20.98 8.73 -10.71
N LYS A 62 20.12 9.37 -11.53
CA LYS A 62 19.69 10.76 -11.32
C LYS A 62 18.41 10.90 -10.49
N ALA A 63 17.64 9.82 -10.37
CA ALA A 63 16.34 9.83 -9.72
C ALA A 63 16.06 8.45 -9.15
N VAL A 64 16.23 8.33 -7.83
CA VAL A 64 15.98 7.12 -7.06
C VAL A 64 14.79 7.34 -6.14
N MET A 65 13.91 6.34 -6.12
CA MET A 65 12.77 6.26 -5.23
C MET A 65 13.02 5.15 -4.21
N PRO A 66 13.19 5.47 -2.92
CA PRO A 66 13.22 4.45 -1.89
C PRO A 66 11.85 3.77 -1.82
N SER A 67 11.84 2.45 -1.75
CA SER A 67 10.62 1.64 -1.69
C SER A 67 10.87 0.38 -0.89
N VAL A 68 9.82 -0.12 -0.23
CA VAL A 68 9.80 -1.45 0.36
C VAL A 68 9.28 -2.46 -0.66
N ILE A 69 9.89 -3.64 -0.66
CA ILE A 69 9.37 -4.81 -1.39
C ILE A 69 8.50 -5.65 -0.45
N LEU A 70 7.25 -5.88 -0.88
CA LEU A 70 6.26 -6.64 -0.13
C LEU A 70 5.99 -8.04 -0.73
N GLY A 71 6.39 -8.27 -1.98
CA GLY A 71 6.25 -9.56 -2.64
C GLY A 71 7.21 -9.70 -3.82
N VAL A 72 7.45 -10.95 -4.23
CA VAL A 72 8.37 -11.25 -5.34
C VAL A 72 7.65 -11.23 -6.68
N ARG A 73 6.38 -11.67 -6.70
CA ARG A 73 5.56 -11.67 -7.91
C ARG A 73 4.88 -10.32 -8.11
N GLU A 74 4.52 -10.04 -9.36
CA GLU A 74 3.62 -8.93 -9.64
C GLU A 74 2.28 -9.16 -8.94
N ARG A 75 1.71 -8.08 -8.41
CA ARG A 75 0.39 -8.07 -7.77
C ARG A 75 0.23 -9.04 -6.60
N GLU A 76 1.30 -9.27 -5.85
CA GLU A 76 1.35 -10.12 -4.66
C GLU A 76 1.96 -9.33 -3.50
N ASN A 77 1.27 -9.33 -2.36
CA ASN A 77 1.77 -8.84 -1.08
C ASN A 77 1.85 -10.03 -0.11
N LEU A 78 3.06 -10.42 0.28
CA LEU A 78 3.30 -11.58 1.15
C LEU A 78 3.01 -11.29 2.63
N TYR A 79 2.83 -10.03 3.00
CA TYR A 79 2.47 -9.61 4.36
C TYR A 79 0.96 -9.60 4.59
N VAL A 80 0.14 -9.84 3.57
CA VAL A 80 -1.32 -9.95 3.73
C VAL A 80 -1.73 -11.42 3.65
N SER A 81 -2.07 -11.99 4.79
CA SER A 81 -2.51 -13.38 4.91
C SER A 81 -3.85 -13.63 4.20
N ASP A 82 -4.24 -14.89 4.04
CA ASP A 82 -5.52 -15.26 3.40
C ASP A 82 -6.75 -14.78 4.18
N ASP A 83 -6.64 -14.61 5.49
CA ASP A 83 -7.68 -14.00 6.35
C ASP A 83 -7.62 -12.46 6.38
N GLY A 84 -6.75 -11.85 5.57
CA GLY A 84 -6.66 -10.40 5.35
C GLY A 84 -5.92 -9.66 6.46
N VAL A 85 -5.18 -10.36 7.31
CA VAL A 85 -4.38 -9.80 8.41
C VAL A 85 -2.99 -9.42 7.89
N TRP A 86 -2.41 -8.36 8.43
CA TRP A 86 -1.03 -7.98 8.13
C TRP A 86 -0.05 -8.67 9.09
N GLY A 87 1.00 -9.31 8.57
CA GLY A 87 2.10 -9.90 9.35
C GLY A 87 2.91 -10.94 8.60
#